data_AF-A0A968NAX3-F1
#
_entry.id   AF-A0A968NAX3-F1
#
_cell.length_a   1.000
_cell.length_b   1.000
_cell.length_c   1.000
_cell.angle_alpha   90.00
_cell.angle_beta   90.00
_cell.angle_gamma   90.00
#
_symmetry.space_group_name_H-M   'P 1'
#
loop_
_entity.id
_entity.type
_entity.pdbx_description
1 polymer ?
#
loop_
_entity_poly.entity_id
_entity_poly.type
_entity_poly.pdbx_seq_one_letter_code
_entity_poly.pdbx_strand_id
1 'polypeptide(L)'
;MTLTATTLLAVGGVPVQAKLALTLTLLHHLHATGRATLLIDNGDMPLPLEQLPPLVRRVRLTGGCVCCTLAGRLIPLVAAAPAATVLLLVSARAEPALLAHLLGTLQHPCRRVASVALLDAATRTRHPHLAEQYQLYADLLLEPPYAPEPVLAWLGGGG
;
A
#
# COMPACT_ATOMS: atom_id res chain seq x y z
N MET A 1 3.97 25.97 -11.43
CA MET A 1 3.13 24.94 -10.77
C MET A 1 3.99 24.30 -9.70
N THR A 2 3.65 24.51 -8.43
CA THR A 2 4.27 23.84 -7.30
C THR A 2 3.84 22.37 -7.34
N LEU A 3 4.77 21.47 -7.65
CA LEU A 3 4.53 20.03 -7.55
C LEU A 3 4.39 19.70 -6.08
N THR A 4 3.18 19.42 -5.62
CA THR A 4 2.94 18.92 -4.26
C THR A 4 3.63 17.57 -4.11
N ALA A 5 4.42 17.41 -3.05
CA ALA A 5 5.07 16.14 -2.76
C ALA A 5 4.00 15.05 -2.59
N THR A 6 4.07 14.00 -3.41
CA THR A 6 3.14 12.87 -3.33
C THR A 6 3.75 11.76 -2.51
N THR A 7 2.97 11.13 -1.65
CA THR A 7 3.36 9.90 -0.94
C THR A 7 2.64 8.71 -1.54
N LEU A 8 3.36 7.66 -1.95
CA LEU A 8 2.82 6.38 -2.37
C LEU A 8 3.21 5.33 -1.33
N LEU A 9 2.22 4.67 -0.73
CA LEU A 9 2.43 3.56 0.20
C LEU A 9 1.70 2.31 -0.30
N ALA A 10 2.42 1.22 -0.50
CA ALA A 10 1.86 -0.08 -0.82
C ALA A 10 1.68 -0.93 0.45
N VAL A 11 0.48 -1.45 0.69
CA VAL A 11 0.17 -2.35 1.80
C VAL A 11 0.04 -3.78 1.28
N GLY A 12 1.08 -4.58 1.51
CA GLY A 12 1.21 -5.97 1.09
C GLY A 12 1.28 -6.96 2.26
N GLY A 13 1.55 -8.23 1.93
CA GLY A 13 1.56 -9.32 2.90
C GLY A 13 0.47 -10.37 2.67
N VAL A 14 0.58 -11.47 3.40
CA VAL A 14 -0.33 -12.63 3.32
C VAL A 14 -1.61 -12.46 4.15
N PRO A 15 -1.59 -11.90 5.37
CA PRO A 15 -2.76 -11.81 6.23
C PRO A 15 -3.81 -10.82 5.70
N VAL A 16 -4.73 -11.30 4.85
CA VAL A 16 -5.65 -10.44 4.08
C VAL A 16 -6.50 -9.55 5.00
N GLN A 17 -7.07 -10.11 6.07
CA GLN A 17 -7.91 -9.34 6.99
C GLN A 17 -7.12 -8.25 7.74
N ALA A 18 -5.89 -8.55 8.16
CA ALA A 18 -5.05 -7.55 8.84
C ALA A 18 -4.65 -6.42 7.88
N LYS A 19 -4.37 -6.71 6.61
CA LYS A 19 -4.12 -5.66 5.60
C LYS A 19 -5.31 -4.74 5.42
N LEU A 20 -6.52 -5.30 5.37
CA LEU A 20 -7.75 -4.51 5.27
C LEU A 20 -7.92 -3.60 6.49
N ALA A 21 -7.77 -4.15 7.70
CA ALA A 21 -7.89 -3.40 8.95
C ALA A 21 -6.84 -2.28 9.05
N LEU A 22 -5.58 -2.56 8.71
CA LEU A 22 -4.53 -1.54 8.67
C LEU A 22 -4.86 -0.47 7.63
N THR A 23 -5.24 -0.86 6.42
CA THR A 23 -5.55 0.10 5.35
C THR A 23 -6.69 1.04 5.75
N LEU A 24 -7.75 0.52 6.37
CA LEU A 24 -8.84 1.33 6.90
C LEU A 24 -8.37 2.30 7.98
N THR A 25 -7.55 1.82 8.92
CA THR A 25 -6.96 2.64 9.99
C THR A 25 -6.16 3.80 9.41
N LEU A 26 -5.32 3.53 8.42
CA LEU A 26 -4.53 4.55 7.72
C LEU A 26 -5.43 5.55 6.97
N LEU A 27 -6.47 5.07 6.28
CA LEU A 27 -7.42 5.94 5.57
C LEU A 27 -8.18 6.87 6.53
N HIS A 28 -8.65 6.37 7.67
CA HIS A 28 -9.29 7.21 8.68
C HIS A 28 -8.34 8.25 9.26
N HIS A 29 -7.09 7.88 9.54
CA HIS A 29 -6.08 8.83 10.02
C HIS A 29 -5.76 9.92 8.99
N LEU A 30 -5.54 9.52 7.73
CA LEU A 30 -5.27 10.47 6.63
C LEU A 30 -6.46 11.40 6.39
N HIS A 31 -7.69 10.88 6.50
CA HIS A 31 -8.89 11.70 6.42
C HIS A 31 -9.00 12.69 7.58
N ALA A 32 -8.78 12.24 8.82
CA ALA A 32 -8.84 13.09 10.01
C ALA A 32 -7.78 14.22 9.99
N THR A 33 -6.64 13.98 9.33
CA THR A 33 -5.58 14.98 9.13
C THR A 33 -5.77 15.84 7.87
N GLY A 34 -6.91 15.71 7.17
CA GLY A 34 -7.25 16.51 6.00
C GLY A 34 -6.44 16.19 4.74
N ARG A 35 -5.75 15.04 4.70
CA ARG A 35 -4.91 14.66 3.56
C ARG A 35 -5.75 14.08 2.43
N ALA A 36 -5.72 14.74 1.27
CA ALA A 36 -6.31 14.23 0.04
C ALA A 36 -5.68 12.86 -0.31
N THR A 37 -6.50 11.82 -0.29
CA THR A 37 -6.04 10.42 -0.39
C THR A 37 -6.75 9.68 -1.52
N LEU A 38 -5.95 9.01 -2.37
CA LEU A 38 -6.42 8.07 -3.37
C LEU A 38 -6.12 6.64 -2.90
N LEU A 39 -7.17 5.82 -2.74
CA LEU A 39 -7.04 4.38 -2.54
C LEU A 39 -7.05 3.67 -3.90
N ILE A 40 -5.96 3.00 -4.25
CA ILE A 40 -5.90 2.03 -5.33
C ILE A 40 -6.06 0.65 -4.72
N ASP A 41 -7.23 0.07 -4.92
CA ASP A 41 -7.60 -1.20 -4.33
C ASP A 41 -7.29 -2.35 -5.29
N ASN A 42 -6.23 -3.11 -5.01
CA ASN A 42 -5.84 -4.34 -5.70
C ASN A 42 -5.82 -5.54 -4.72
N GLY A 43 -6.50 -5.44 -3.58
CA GLY A 43 -6.53 -6.49 -2.57
C GLY A 43 -7.34 -7.72 -3.02
N ASP A 44 -7.11 -8.89 -2.43
CA ASP A 44 -7.85 -10.11 -2.79
C ASP A 44 -9.35 -9.99 -2.49
N MET A 45 -9.67 -9.30 -1.40
CA MET A 45 -11.02 -8.89 -1.06
C MET A 45 -11.14 -7.37 -1.23
N PRO A 46 -12.25 -6.88 -1.83
CA PRO A 46 -12.51 -5.45 -1.91
C PRO A 46 -12.69 -4.86 -0.52
N LEU A 47 -12.17 -3.65 -0.30
CA LEU A 47 -12.52 -2.86 0.88
C LEU A 47 -14.03 -2.54 0.87
N PRO A 48 -14.76 -2.74 1.99
CA PRO A 48 -16.17 -2.39 2.08
C PRO A 48 -16.35 -0.88 1.89
N LEU A 49 -17.24 -0.47 0.98
CA LEU A 49 -17.40 0.95 0.60
C LEU A 49 -17.93 1.79 1.78
N GLU A 50 -18.80 1.20 2.58
CA GLU A 50 -19.41 1.78 3.77
C GLU A 50 -18.41 2.09 4.90
N GLN A 51 -17.22 1.49 4.85
CA GLN A 51 -16.13 1.73 5.82
C GLN A 51 -15.13 2.78 5.32
N LEU A 52 -15.27 3.26 4.07
CA LEU A 52 -14.36 4.26 3.53
C LEU A 52 -14.75 5.67 4.02
N PRO A 53 -13.78 6.50 4.42
CA PRO A 53 -14.06 7.90 4.72
C PRO A 53 -14.62 8.64 3.50
N PRO A 54 -15.55 9.61 3.68
CA PRO A 54 -16.31 10.22 2.58
C PRO A 54 -15.48 10.91 1.48
N LEU A 55 -14.27 11.36 1.80
CA LEU A 55 -13.39 12.10 0.89
C LEU A 55 -12.29 11.24 0.26
N VAL A 56 -12.26 9.93 0.55
CA VAL A 56 -11.30 9.01 -0.06
C VAL A 56 -11.81 8.60 -1.44
N ARG A 57 -11.08 8.97 -2.49
CA ARG A 57 -11.34 8.45 -3.83
C ARG A 57 -10.82 7.02 -3.89
N ARG A 58 -11.64 6.07 -4.34
CA ARG A 58 -11.24 4.68 -4.58
C ARG A 58 -11.22 4.34 -6.06
N VAL A 59 -10.17 3.66 -6.49
CA VAL A 59 -10.08 3.01 -7.80
C VAL A 59 -9.77 1.54 -7.58
N ARG A 60 -10.67 0.64 -8.00
CA ARG A 60 -10.46 -0.80 -7.92
C ARG A 60 -9.74 -1.28 -9.17
N LEU A 61 -8.63 -2.00 -8.98
CA LEU A 61 -7.97 -2.75 -10.03
C LEU A 61 -8.43 -4.21 -9.95
N THR A 62 -9.00 -4.69 -11.05
CA THR A 62 -9.42 -6.08 -11.23
C THR A 62 -8.41 -6.79 -12.15
N GLY A 63 -7.94 -7.97 -11.75
CA GLY A 63 -6.88 -8.71 -12.45
C GLY A 63 -5.74 -9.06 -11.50
N GLY A 64 -5.93 -10.14 -10.74
CA GLY A 64 -5.01 -10.59 -9.71
C GLY A 64 -3.70 -11.16 -10.27
N CYS A 65 -2.69 -10.31 -10.39
CA CYS A 65 -1.26 -10.56 -10.16
C CYS A 65 -0.48 -9.27 -10.55
N VAL A 66 0.65 -9.02 -9.88
CA VAL A 66 1.45 -7.80 -10.07
C VAL A 66 2.04 -7.70 -11.49
N CYS A 67 2.28 -8.83 -12.15
CA CYS A 67 3.17 -8.91 -13.31
C CYS A 67 2.66 -8.25 -14.60
N CYS A 68 1.35 -8.10 -14.82
CA CYS A 68 0.85 -7.55 -16.10
C CYS A 68 -0.22 -6.47 -15.93
N THR A 69 -1.22 -6.69 -15.07
CA THR A 69 -2.37 -5.78 -14.95
C THR A 69 -2.11 -4.61 -14.00
N LEU A 70 -1.29 -4.82 -12.96
CA LEU A 70 -0.96 -3.79 -12.00
C LEU A 70 -0.06 -2.73 -12.64
N ALA A 71 1.06 -3.10 -13.27
CA ALA A 71 2.00 -2.13 -13.84
C ALA A 71 1.36 -1.20 -14.90
N GLY A 72 0.64 -1.77 -15.88
CA GLY A 72 0.02 -1.01 -16.96
C GLY A 72 -1.09 -0.05 -16.51
N ARG A 73 -1.74 -0.30 -15.37
CA ARG A 73 -2.80 0.57 -14.83
C ARG A 73 -2.33 1.45 -13.67
N LEU A 74 -1.38 0.98 -12.87
CA LEU A 74 -0.89 1.68 -11.68
C LEU A 74 -0.08 2.91 -12.06
N ILE A 75 0.85 2.80 -13.03
CA ILE A 75 1.70 3.91 -13.46
C ILE A 75 0.87 5.14 -13.88
N PRO A 76 -0.09 5.03 -14.84
CA PRO A 76 -0.88 6.18 -15.24
C PRO A 76 -1.78 6.71 -14.10
N LEU A 77 -2.31 5.83 -13.24
CA LEU A 77 -3.13 6.25 -12.09
C LEU A 77 -2.34 7.06 -11.07
N VAL A 78 -1.13 6.62 -10.73
CA VAL A 78 -0.24 7.30 -9.78
C VAL A 78 0.29 8.60 -10.38
N ALA A 79 0.60 8.61 -11.68
CA ALA A 79 1.07 9.81 -12.38
C ALA A 79 -0.01 10.91 -12.46
N ALA A 80 -1.27 10.53 -12.67
CA ALA A 80 -2.40 11.45 -12.77
C ALA A 80 -3.10 11.72 -11.42
N ALA A 81 -2.63 11.15 -10.31
CA ALA A 81 -3.29 11.28 -9.02
C ALA A 81 -3.19 12.73 -8.50
N PRO A 82 -4.32 13.46 -8.34
CA PRO A 82 -4.31 14.79 -7.74
C PRO A 82 -4.20 14.73 -6.20
N ALA A 83 -3.73 13.61 -5.65
CA ALA A 83 -3.76 13.32 -4.23
C ALA A 83 -2.38 13.54 -3.60
N ALA A 84 -2.37 14.03 -2.35
CA ALA A 84 -1.13 14.13 -1.56
C ALA A 84 -0.64 12.73 -1.15
N THR A 85 -1.57 11.79 -0.94
CA THR A 85 -1.25 10.40 -0.58
C THR A 85 -1.99 9.42 -1.50
N VAL A 86 -1.27 8.41 -1.98
CA VAL A 86 -1.79 7.26 -2.69
C VAL A 86 -1.54 6.03 -1.83
N LEU A 87 -2.60 5.35 -1.43
CA LEU A 87 -2.52 4.05 -0.76
C LEU A 87 -2.84 2.95 -1.77
N LEU A 88 -1.91 2.02 -1.97
CA LEU A 88 -2.10 0.84 -2.80
C LEU A 88 -2.32 -0.37 -1.90
N LEU A 89 -3.55 -0.91 -1.88
CA LEU A 89 -3.79 -2.20 -1.23
C LEU A 89 -3.39 -3.33 -2.20
N VAL A 90 -2.43 -4.15 -1.80
CA VAL A 90 -1.84 -5.18 -2.67
C VAL A 90 -2.43 -6.57 -2.36
N SER A 91 -2.73 -7.35 -3.40
CA SER A 91 -3.11 -8.76 -3.29
C SER A 91 -2.05 -9.58 -2.56
N ALA A 92 -2.46 -10.56 -1.77
CA ALA A 92 -1.58 -11.53 -1.10
C ALA A 92 -0.82 -12.42 -2.10
N ARG A 93 -1.27 -12.47 -3.36
CA ARG A 93 -0.61 -13.19 -4.47
C ARG A 93 0.46 -12.35 -5.17
N ALA A 94 0.67 -11.11 -4.73
CA ALA A 94 1.75 -10.28 -5.24
C ALA A 94 3.11 -10.86 -4.87
N GLU A 95 3.97 -11.02 -5.86
CA GLU A 95 5.36 -11.38 -5.63
C GLU A 95 6.11 -10.17 -5.07
N PRO A 96 6.77 -10.26 -3.88
CA PRO A 96 7.42 -9.12 -3.24
C PRO A 96 8.49 -8.46 -4.11
N ALA A 97 9.30 -9.26 -4.81
CA ALA A 97 10.37 -8.75 -5.69
C ALA A 97 9.80 -7.93 -6.85
N LEU A 98 8.75 -8.42 -7.51
CA LEU A 98 8.08 -7.70 -8.60
C LEU A 98 7.39 -6.44 -8.11
N LEU A 99 6.79 -6.46 -6.91
CA LEU A 99 6.21 -5.27 -6.30
C LEU A 99 7.29 -4.22 -6.03
N ALA A 100 8.42 -4.60 -5.43
CA ALA A 100 9.52 -3.68 -5.16
C ALA A 100 10.09 -3.09 -6.46
N HIS A 101 10.26 -3.91 -7.51
CA HIS A 101 10.67 -3.43 -8.82
C HIS A 101 9.67 -2.40 -9.39
N LEU A 102 8.37 -2.72 -9.36
CA LEU A 102 7.31 -1.82 -9.83
C LEU A 102 7.31 -0.50 -9.04
N LEU A 103 7.40 -0.56 -7.71
CA LEU A 103 7.47 0.64 -6.87
C LEU A 103 8.73 1.47 -7.14
N GLY A 104 9.85 0.82 -7.44
CA GLY A 104 11.08 1.47 -7.89
C GLY A 104 10.87 2.29 -9.15
N THR A 105 10.12 1.79 -10.14
CA THR A 105 9.80 2.55 -11.37
C THR A 105 8.87 3.75 -11.12
N LEU A 106 8.17 3.80 -9.98
CA LEU A 106 7.29 4.89 -9.59
C LEU A 106 8.00 5.98 -8.78
N GLN A 107 9.28 5.80 -8.43
CA GLN A 107 10.07 6.81 -7.74
C GLN A 107 10.21 8.07 -8.61
N HIS A 108 10.08 9.24 -7.98
CA HIS A 108 10.19 10.54 -8.63
C HIS A 108 10.74 11.55 -7.60
N PRO A 109 11.49 12.60 -7.99
CA PRO A 109 12.04 13.58 -7.03
C PRO A 109 11.01 14.19 -6.07
N CYS A 110 9.77 14.37 -6.53
CA CYS A 110 8.65 14.88 -5.74
C CYS A 110 7.75 13.77 -5.17
N ARG A 111 8.19 12.51 -5.16
CA ARG A 111 7.39 11.38 -4.68
C ARG A 111 8.17 10.49 -3.72
N ARG A 112 7.64 10.35 -2.51
CA ARG A 112 8.09 9.32 -1.56
C ARG A 112 7.33 8.04 -1.83
N VAL A 113 8.06 6.93 -1.99
CA VAL A 113 7.48 5.61 -2.24
C VAL A 113 7.96 4.66 -1.15
N ALA A 114 7.04 3.90 -0.56
CA ALA A 114 7.38 2.80 0.32
C ALA A 114 6.37 1.66 0.22
N SER A 115 6.76 0.54 0.79
CA SER A 115 5.97 -0.67 0.95
C SER A 115 5.97 -1.11 2.41
N VAL A 116 4.80 -1.51 2.89
CA VAL A 116 4.62 -2.19 4.18
C VAL A 116 4.13 -3.61 3.92
N ALA A 117 4.78 -4.58 4.54
CA ALA A 117 4.40 -5.98 4.48
C ALA A 117 3.94 -6.48 5.85
N LEU A 118 2.78 -7.13 5.88
CA LEU A 118 2.28 -7.81 7.08
C LEU A 118 2.66 -9.28 7.03
N LEU A 119 3.30 -9.76 8.10
CA LEU A 119 3.80 -11.13 8.20
C LEU A 119 3.43 -11.74 9.56
N ASP A 120 2.65 -12.83 9.57
CA ASP A 120 2.39 -13.61 10.78
C ASP A 120 3.36 -14.80 10.92
N ALA A 121 3.42 -15.35 12.13
CA ALA A 121 4.16 -16.57 12.44
C ALA A 121 3.70 -17.76 11.57
N ALA A 122 2.40 -17.85 11.24
CA ALA A 122 1.87 -18.93 10.41
C ALA A 122 2.47 -18.90 8.99
N THR A 123 2.62 -17.72 8.40
CA THR A 123 3.25 -17.52 7.10
C THR A 123 4.73 -17.86 7.17
N ARG A 124 5.46 -17.45 8.23
CA ARG A 124 6.87 -17.81 8.42
C ARG A 124 7.08 -19.33 8.46
N THR A 125 6.19 -20.07 9.13
CA THR A 125 6.28 -21.52 9.23
C THR A 125 5.87 -22.23 7.94
N ARG A 126 4.79 -21.79 7.28
CA ARG A 126 4.23 -22.48 6.11
C ARG A 126 4.90 -22.09 4.79
N HIS A 127 5.41 -20.87 4.72
CA HIS A 127 5.98 -20.26 3.51
C HIS A 127 7.27 -19.48 3.84
N PRO A 128 8.34 -20.16 4.31
CA PRO A 128 9.56 -19.50 4.77
C PRO A 128 10.22 -18.65 3.68
N HIS A 129 10.27 -19.13 2.43
CA HIS A 129 10.81 -18.38 1.30
C HIS A 129 10.04 -17.09 1.02
N LEU A 130 8.72 -17.10 1.15
CA LEU A 130 7.90 -15.90 0.97
C LEU A 130 8.15 -14.90 2.12
N ALA A 131 8.33 -15.39 3.34
CA ALA A 131 8.67 -14.57 4.49
C ALA A 131 10.05 -13.89 4.33
N GLU A 132 11.05 -14.62 3.84
CA GLU A 132 12.38 -14.08 3.50
C GLU A 132 12.27 -13.00 2.41
N GLN A 133 11.46 -13.23 1.37
CA GLN A 133 11.23 -12.22 0.33
C GLN A 133 10.59 -10.94 0.90
N TYR A 134 9.58 -11.05 1.76
CA TYR A 134 9.01 -9.87 2.40
C TYR A 134 10.02 -9.13 3.30
N GLN A 135 10.89 -9.84 4.00
CA GLN A 135 11.96 -9.23 4.79
C GLN A 135 13.00 -8.49 3.92
N LEU A 136 13.29 -9.02 2.73
CA LEU A 136 14.29 -8.45 1.83
C LEU A 136 13.77 -7.22 1.07
N TYR A 137 12.51 -7.25 0.66
CA TYR A 137 11.96 -6.29 -0.30
C TYR A 137 11.00 -5.25 0.28
N ALA A 138 10.47 -5.45 1.49
CA ALA A 138 9.59 -4.46 2.12
C ALA A 138 10.40 -3.36 2.83
N ASP A 139 9.95 -2.12 2.74
CA ASP A 139 10.55 -1.01 3.49
C ASP A 139 10.20 -1.08 4.98
N LEU A 140 8.98 -1.52 5.28
CA LEU A 140 8.47 -1.76 6.63
C LEU A 140 7.90 -3.16 6.73
N LEU A 141 8.32 -3.90 7.75
CA LEU A 141 7.75 -5.19 8.11
C LEU A 141 6.93 -5.02 9.40
N LEU A 142 5.66 -5.41 9.37
CA LEU A 142 4.79 -5.44 10.54
C LEU A 142 4.45 -6.88 10.91
N GLU A 143 4.61 -7.18 12.19
CA GLU A 143 4.20 -8.45 12.80
C GLU A 143 3.01 -8.20 13.73
N PRO A 144 2.22 -9.24 14.06
CA PRO A 144 1.14 -9.12 15.04
C PRO A 144 1.64 -8.42 16.34
N PRO A 145 0.91 -7.43 16.87
CA PRO A 145 -0.48 -7.09 16.57
C PRO A 145 -0.71 -6.12 15.38
N TYR A 146 0.25 -5.93 14.47
CA TYR A 146 0.14 -5.06 13.29
C TYR A 146 -0.18 -3.60 13.63
N ALA A 147 0.56 -3.08 14.62
CA ALA A 147 0.40 -1.73 15.12
C ALA A 147 0.64 -0.69 13.98
N PRO A 148 -0.24 0.29 13.77
CA PRO A 148 -0.15 1.24 12.65
C PRO A 148 0.93 2.32 12.84
N GLU A 149 1.42 2.52 14.06
CA GLU A 149 2.29 3.63 14.46
C GLU A 149 3.56 3.76 13.62
N PRO A 150 4.30 2.68 13.26
CA PRO A 150 5.47 2.80 12.40
C PRO A 150 5.13 3.36 11.01
N VAL A 151 3.97 2.98 10.48
CA VAL A 151 3.49 3.44 9.16
C VAL A 151 3.03 4.88 9.24
N LEU A 152 2.32 5.25 10.31
CA LEU A 152 1.88 6.62 10.56
C LEU A 152 3.08 7.57 10.76
N ALA A 153 4.11 7.14 11.49
CA ALA A 153 5.35 7.89 11.65
C ALA A 153 6.02 8.14 10.29
N TRP A 154 6.08 7.12 9.43
CA TRP A 154 6.63 7.26 8.08
C TRP A 154 5.82 8.24 7.22
N LEU A 155 4.48 8.18 7.28
CA LEU A 155 3.57 9.10 6.58
C LEU A 155 3.67 10.54 7.11
N GLY A 156 3.97 10.71 8.40
CA GLY A 156 4.09 12.01 9.07
C GLY A 156 5.43 12.73 8.84
N GLY A 157 6.52 11.99 8.61
CA GLY A 157 7.89 12.53 8.53
C GLY A 157 8.26 13.31 7.26
N GLY A 158 7.35 14.11 6.70
CA GLY A 158 7.61 15.00 5.57
C GLY A 158 7.56 16.46 6.00
N GLY A 159 8.65 16.94 6.60
CA GLY A 159 8.98 18.36 6.75
C GLY A 159 10.05 18.76 5.75
#